data_AF-A0ABC8LM72-F1
#
_entry.id   AF-A0ABC8LM72-F1
#
_cell.length_a   1.000
_cell.length_b   1.000
_cell.length_c   1.000
_cell.angle_alpha   90.00
_cell.angle_beta   90.00
_cell.angle_gamma   90.00
#
_symmetry.space_group_name_H-M   'P 1'
#
loop_
_entity.id
_entity.type
_entity.pdbx_description
1 polymer ?
#
loop_
_entity_poly.entity_id
_entity_poly.type
_entity_poly.pdbx_seq_one_letter_code
_entity_poly.pdbx_strand_id
1 'polypeptide(L)'
;MATPTEETKKFIITREDREAAETLIALRRDIRYQVDNSMETLMIIQAWNRSEPNPRENIPNGDVDLVEPFSKPIKKQLTVSDVKKDLCRLMLGKDQVKNKTSPLLNASEIQRLTEGLNVSVYGRSEKGMLVQNNMTFKMWCKGTPVLTSGWKTFAETCDLKEHCDFLHIWMFRKRDTREICFVIQKATHSTITKPLGKEILDQIN
;
A
#
# COMPACT_ATOMS: atom_id res chain seq x y z
N MET A 1 60.67 -21.26 10.24
CA MET A 1 59.23 -21.34 9.93
C MET A 1 58.84 -20.08 9.18
N ALA A 2 58.55 -20.18 7.88
CA ALA A 2 58.12 -19.06 7.06
C ALA A 2 56.63 -19.27 6.71
N THR A 3 55.79 -18.32 7.09
CA THR A 3 54.36 -18.25 6.77
C THR A 3 54.17 -17.95 5.27
N PRO A 4 53.24 -18.64 4.56
CA PRO A 4 52.96 -18.34 3.16
C PRO A 4 52.19 -17.02 3.06
N THR A 5 52.65 -16.13 2.20
CA THR A 5 51.96 -14.89 1.82
C THR A 5 50.79 -15.24 0.90
N GLU A 6 49.56 -14.91 1.28
CA GLU A 6 48.39 -15.02 0.40
C GLU A 6 48.58 -14.08 -0.81
N GLU A 7 48.68 -14.67 -2.00
CA GLU A 7 48.60 -13.93 -3.26
C GLU A 7 47.16 -13.45 -3.47
N THR A 8 46.93 -12.16 -3.23
CA THR A 8 45.71 -11.48 -3.67
C THR A 8 45.62 -11.51 -5.20
N LYS A 9 44.80 -12.42 -5.73
CA LYS A 9 44.47 -12.53 -7.15
C LYS A 9 43.70 -11.28 -7.58
N LYS A 10 44.37 -10.38 -8.31
CA LYS A 10 43.77 -9.14 -8.84
C LYS A 10 42.82 -9.50 -9.99
N PHE A 11 41.52 -9.45 -9.73
CA PHE A 11 40.50 -9.56 -10.78
C PHE A 11 40.48 -8.28 -11.61
N ILE A 12 40.77 -8.40 -12.91
CA ILE A 12 40.65 -7.30 -13.87
C ILE A 12 39.24 -7.36 -14.43
N ILE A 13 38.38 -6.42 -14.03
CA ILE A 13 37.05 -6.26 -14.60
C ILE A 13 37.22 -5.70 -16.01
N THR A 14 36.82 -6.49 -17.01
CA THR A 14 36.92 -6.11 -18.42
C THR A 14 35.81 -5.14 -18.81
N ARG A 15 35.94 -4.53 -19.98
CA ARG A 15 34.87 -3.70 -20.56
C ARG A 15 33.61 -4.52 -20.84
N GLU A 16 33.78 -5.76 -21.32
CA GLU A 16 32.71 -6.70 -21.62
C GLU A 16 31.93 -7.09 -20.35
N ASP A 17 32.61 -7.25 -19.21
CA ASP A 17 31.96 -7.50 -17.91
C ASP A 17 31.04 -6.34 -17.49
N ARG A 18 31.44 -5.09 -17.79
CA ARG A 18 30.62 -3.90 -17.49
C ARG A 18 29.41 -3.81 -18.40
N GLU A 19 29.59 -4.03 -19.71
CA GLU A 19 28.50 -4.02 -20.69
C GLU A 19 27.49 -5.14 -20.43
N ALA A 20 27.95 -6.33 -20.03
CA ALA A 20 27.09 -7.43 -19.60
C ALA A 20 26.31 -7.09 -18.32
N ALA A 21 26.95 -6.46 -17.32
CA ALA A 21 26.28 -6.04 -16.09
C ALA A 21 25.21 -4.96 -16.36
N GLU A 22 25.49 -3.98 -17.23
CA GLU A 22 24.52 -2.97 -17.64
C GLU A 22 23.33 -3.58 -18.39
N THR A 23 23.59 -4.53 -19.29
CA THR A 23 22.55 -5.27 -20.01
C THR A 23 21.67 -6.07 -19.05
N LEU A 24 22.26 -6.76 -18.07
CA LEU A 24 21.52 -7.48 -17.03
C LEU A 24 20.69 -6.53 -16.14
N ILE A 25 21.21 -5.34 -15.83
CA ILE A 25 20.47 -4.31 -15.08
C ILE A 25 19.28 -3.81 -15.91
N ALA A 26 19.46 -3.58 -17.21
CA ALA A 26 18.40 -3.15 -18.13
C ALA A 26 17.31 -4.23 -18.29
N LEU A 27 17.69 -5.48 -18.58
CA LEU A 27 16.77 -6.61 -18.67
C LEU A 27 16.01 -6.84 -17.35
N ARG A 28 16.69 -6.72 -16.21
CA ARG A 28 16.04 -6.81 -14.89
C ARG A 28 15.08 -5.65 -14.65
N ARG A 29 15.31 -4.46 -15.23
CA ARG A 29 14.34 -3.36 -15.19
C ARG A 29 13.14 -3.73 -16.06
N ASP A 30 13.34 -4.13 -17.31
CA ASP A 30 12.25 -4.49 -18.23
C ASP A 30 11.35 -5.62 -17.69
N ILE A 31 11.94 -6.65 -17.09
CA ILE A 31 11.18 -7.74 -16.44
C ILE A 31 10.38 -7.23 -15.23
N ARG A 32 10.95 -6.31 -14.44
CA ARG A 32 10.26 -5.69 -13.28
C ARG A 32 9.15 -4.72 -13.70
N TYR A 33 9.14 -4.26 -14.94
CA TYR A 33 8.17 -3.30 -15.46
C TYR A 33 7.22 -3.90 -16.49
N GLN A 34 7.11 -5.23 -16.59
CA GLN A 34 5.99 -5.81 -17.29
C GLN A 34 4.71 -5.48 -16.54
N VAL A 35 3.91 -4.60 -17.14
CA VAL A 35 2.60 -4.20 -16.63
C VAL A 35 1.50 -5.10 -17.20
N ASP A 36 0.38 -5.18 -16.49
CA ASP A 36 -0.82 -5.83 -16.98
C ASP A 36 -1.74 -4.81 -17.67
N ASN A 37 -1.95 -5.02 -18.97
CA ASN A 37 -2.88 -4.27 -19.81
C ASN A 37 -3.90 -5.21 -20.50
N SER A 38 -4.08 -6.42 -19.96
CA SER A 38 -4.99 -7.38 -20.57
C SER A 38 -6.44 -6.91 -20.49
N MET A 39 -7.25 -7.30 -21.48
CA MET A 39 -8.69 -7.04 -21.48
C MET A 39 -9.38 -7.67 -20.27
N GLU A 40 -8.93 -8.86 -19.86
CA GLU A 40 -9.41 -9.54 -18.65
C GLU A 40 -9.19 -8.67 -17.41
N THR A 41 -7.97 -8.16 -17.22
CA THR A 41 -7.64 -7.25 -16.12
C THR A 41 -8.47 -5.97 -16.19
N LEU A 42 -8.66 -5.39 -17.37
CA LEU A 42 -9.54 -4.23 -17.54
C LEU A 42 -10.98 -4.53 -17.06
N MET A 43 -11.55 -5.66 -17.46
CA MET A 43 -12.91 -6.06 -17.03
C MET A 43 -12.99 -6.27 -15.52
N ILE A 44 -12.00 -6.93 -14.91
CA ILE A 44 -11.92 -7.14 -13.47
C ILE A 44 -11.87 -5.79 -12.74
N ILE A 45 -11.00 -4.87 -13.17
CA ILE A 45 -10.84 -3.56 -12.54
C ILE A 45 -12.09 -2.70 -12.71
N GLN A 46 -12.76 -2.75 -13.86
CA GLN A 46 -14.02 -2.06 -14.06
C GLN A 46 -15.12 -2.58 -13.13
N ALA A 47 -15.24 -3.90 -12.95
CA ALA A 47 -16.20 -4.50 -12.03
C ALA A 47 -15.87 -4.12 -10.58
N TRP A 48 -14.61 -4.24 -10.17
CA TRP A 48 -14.14 -3.81 -8.85
C TRP A 48 -14.40 -2.31 -8.62
N ASN A 49 -14.20 -1.48 -9.63
CA ASN A 49 -14.44 -0.05 -9.53
C ASN A 49 -15.91 0.33 -9.30
N ARG A 50 -16.84 -0.47 -9.84
CA ARG A 50 -18.28 -0.28 -9.65
C ARG A 50 -18.79 -0.90 -8.35
N SER A 51 -17.98 -1.73 -7.68
CA SER A 51 -18.36 -2.30 -6.40
C SER A 51 -18.47 -1.19 -5.34
N GLU A 52 -19.51 -1.28 -4.51
CA GLU A 52 -19.73 -0.39 -3.37
C GLU A 52 -19.77 -1.21 -2.07
N PRO A 53 -18.62 -1.78 -1.67
CA PRO A 53 -18.55 -2.54 -0.43
C PRO A 53 -18.90 -1.67 0.79
N ASN A 54 -19.53 -2.29 1.78
CA ASN A 54 -19.92 -1.60 3.02
C ASN A 54 -18.76 -1.61 4.05
N PRO A 55 -18.10 -0.47 4.32
CA PRO A 55 -16.98 -0.45 5.26
C PRO A 55 -17.38 -0.80 6.71
N ARG A 56 -18.67 -0.73 7.06
CA ARG A 56 -19.15 -1.07 8.42
C ARG A 56 -18.97 -2.55 8.76
N GLU A 57 -18.91 -3.43 7.76
CA GLU A 57 -18.73 -4.88 7.96
C GLU A 57 -17.34 -5.24 8.52
N ASN A 58 -16.41 -4.29 8.47
CA ASN A 58 -15.05 -4.45 8.99
C ASN A 58 -14.84 -3.71 10.33
N ILE A 59 -15.90 -3.21 10.95
CA ILE A 59 -15.86 -2.53 12.26
C ILE A 59 -16.55 -3.44 13.30
N PRO A 60 -16.01 -3.56 14.54
CA PRO A 60 -16.68 -4.29 15.60
C PRO A 60 -18.09 -3.75 15.87
N ASN A 61 -19.07 -4.64 16.09
CA ASN A 61 -20.48 -4.26 16.29
C ASN A 61 -20.68 -3.17 17.35
N GLY A 62 -19.91 -3.21 18.45
CA GLY A 62 -20.00 -2.21 19.52
C GLY A 62 -19.57 -0.80 19.11
N ASP A 63 -18.84 -0.66 17.99
CA ASP A 63 -18.34 0.61 17.49
C ASP A 63 -19.15 1.14 16.30
N VAL A 64 -20.01 0.34 15.66
CA VAL A 64 -20.72 0.71 14.42
C VAL A 64 -21.57 1.97 14.59
N ASP A 65 -22.24 2.11 15.73
CA ASP A 65 -23.09 3.27 16.03
C ASP A 65 -22.30 4.54 16.33
N LEU A 66 -20.99 4.41 16.59
CA LEU A 66 -20.05 5.49 16.86
C LEU A 66 -19.38 5.99 15.59
N VAL A 67 -19.69 5.42 14.41
CA VAL A 67 -19.06 5.79 13.15
C VAL A 67 -19.76 7.01 12.53
N GLU A 68 -19.03 8.13 12.42
CA GLU A 68 -19.43 9.26 11.57
C GLU A 68 -19.37 8.88 10.07
N PRO A 69 -19.93 9.71 9.16
CA PRO A 69 -19.87 9.43 7.73
C PRO A 69 -18.43 9.12 7.24
N PHE A 70 -18.31 8.09 6.42
CA PHE A 70 -17.05 7.71 5.80
C PHE A 70 -16.68 8.71 4.69
N SER A 71 -15.36 8.82 4.46
CA SER A 71 -14.82 9.42 3.24
C SER A 71 -15.30 8.69 1.99
N LYS A 72 -15.07 9.28 0.81
CA LYS A 72 -15.01 8.45 -0.40
C LYS A 72 -13.83 7.47 -0.29
N PRO A 73 -13.93 6.25 -0.86
CA PRO A 73 -12.85 5.27 -0.77
C PRO A 73 -11.65 5.71 -1.60
N ILE A 74 -10.47 5.61 -0.99
CA ILE A 74 -9.20 5.52 -1.72
C ILE A 74 -9.12 4.10 -2.29
N LYS A 75 -8.80 4.01 -3.57
CA LYS A 75 -8.64 2.75 -4.29
C LYS A 75 -7.18 2.55 -4.63
N LYS A 76 -6.64 1.38 -4.29
CA LYS A 76 -5.21 1.11 -4.45
C LYS A 76 -4.92 -0.36 -4.77
N GLN A 77 -4.16 -0.60 -5.84
CA GLN A 77 -3.45 -1.87 -6.02
C GLN A 77 -2.23 -1.89 -5.09
N LEU A 78 -2.03 -2.98 -4.35
CA LEU A 78 -0.82 -3.14 -3.55
C LEU A 78 0.41 -3.34 -4.43
N THR A 79 1.50 -2.68 -4.07
CA THR A 79 2.80 -2.85 -4.73
C THR A 79 3.75 -3.63 -3.83
N VAL A 80 4.84 -4.11 -4.42
CA VAL A 80 5.96 -4.72 -3.66
C VAL A 80 6.37 -3.83 -2.48
N SER A 81 6.43 -2.51 -2.69
CA SER A 81 6.86 -1.60 -1.65
C SER A 81 5.89 -1.48 -0.47
N ASP A 82 4.63 -1.84 -0.68
CA ASP A 82 3.61 -1.79 0.37
C ASP A 82 3.67 -3.05 1.26
N VAL A 83 4.01 -4.23 0.71
CA VAL A 83 3.99 -5.49 1.47
C VAL A 83 5.37 -6.00 1.87
N LYS A 84 6.45 -5.45 1.29
CA LYS A 84 7.82 -5.87 1.60
C LYS A 84 8.17 -5.60 3.07
N LYS A 85 8.67 -6.65 3.73
CA LYS A 85 8.98 -6.69 5.18
C LYS A 85 9.92 -5.60 5.69
N ASP A 86 10.74 -5.01 4.83
CA ASP A 86 11.72 -3.97 5.20
C ASP A 86 11.18 -2.55 5.05
N LEU A 87 10.08 -2.36 4.32
CA LEU A 87 9.54 -1.03 3.98
C LEU A 87 8.38 -0.61 4.90
N CYS A 88 7.65 -1.58 5.48
CA CYS A 88 6.71 -1.41 6.61
C CYS A 88 5.73 -0.25 6.48
N ARG A 89 5.21 0.02 5.28
CA ARG A 89 4.34 1.17 5.02
C ARG A 89 3.37 0.91 3.88
N LEU A 90 2.20 1.54 3.96
CA LEU A 90 1.29 1.68 2.83
C LEU A 90 1.39 3.10 2.28
N MET A 91 1.75 3.26 1.00
CA MET A 91 1.73 4.57 0.35
C MET A 91 0.37 4.85 -0.27
N LEU A 92 -0.26 5.96 0.08
CA LEU A 92 -1.57 6.34 -0.44
C LEU A 92 -1.43 7.31 -1.61
N GLY A 93 -2.41 7.27 -2.52
CA GLY A 93 -2.46 8.20 -3.65
C GLY A 93 -2.64 9.64 -3.18
N LYS A 94 -1.71 10.53 -3.53
CA LYS A 94 -1.68 11.92 -3.06
C LYS A 94 -2.98 12.68 -3.39
N ASP A 95 -3.42 12.59 -4.64
CA ASP A 95 -4.63 13.30 -5.08
C ASP A 95 -5.89 12.68 -4.50
N GLN A 96 -5.93 11.35 -4.36
CA GLN A 96 -7.02 10.67 -3.68
C GLN A 96 -7.13 11.09 -2.21
N VAL A 97 -6.02 11.16 -1.46
CA VAL A 97 -6.03 11.64 -0.07
C VAL A 97 -6.51 13.08 0.01
N LYS A 98 -5.96 13.97 -0.84
CA LYS A 98 -6.35 15.38 -0.88
C LYS A 98 -7.86 15.56 -1.13
N ASN A 99 -8.41 14.80 -2.07
CA ASN A 99 -9.78 14.98 -2.53
C ASN A 99 -10.82 14.21 -1.69
N LYS A 100 -10.43 13.06 -1.12
CA LYS A 100 -11.37 12.12 -0.48
C LYS A 100 -11.27 12.15 1.04
N THR A 101 -10.06 12.21 1.59
CA THR A 101 -9.85 12.07 3.05
C THR A 101 -9.56 13.39 3.74
N SER A 102 -8.80 14.31 3.14
CA SER A 102 -8.50 15.61 3.76
C SER A 102 -9.72 16.42 4.20
N PRO A 103 -10.91 16.36 3.56
CA PRO A 103 -12.10 17.06 4.04
C PRO A 103 -12.59 16.66 5.44
N LEU A 104 -12.15 15.51 5.97
CA LEU A 104 -12.52 15.01 7.30
C LEU A 104 -11.48 15.40 8.38
N LEU A 105 -10.34 15.96 7.98
CA LEU A 105 -9.31 16.45 8.89
C LEU A 105 -9.55 17.92 9.23
N ASN A 106 -9.29 18.30 10.47
CA ASN A 106 -9.29 19.69 10.88
C ASN A 106 -7.93 20.37 10.59
N ALA A 107 -7.87 21.69 10.73
CA ALA A 107 -6.67 22.46 10.41
C ALA A 107 -5.43 22.06 11.23
N SER A 108 -5.59 21.73 12.52
CA SER A 108 -4.47 21.32 13.37
C SER A 108 -3.99 19.90 13.04
N GLU A 109 -4.90 18.99 12.71
CA GLU A 109 -4.57 17.65 12.22
C GLU A 109 -3.79 17.72 10.90
N ILE A 110 -4.20 18.59 9.96
CA ILE A 110 -3.49 18.80 8.69
C ILE A 110 -2.06 19.29 8.93
N GLN A 111 -1.86 20.27 9.82
CA GLN A 111 -0.53 20.77 10.17
C GLN A 111 0.35 19.67 10.78
N ARG A 112 -0.24 18.81 11.61
CA ARG A 112 0.43 17.69 12.26
C ARG A 112 0.70 16.50 11.36
N LEU A 113 0.24 16.49 10.10
CA LEU A 113 0.51 15.36 9.21
C LEU A 113 2.01 15.17 8.93
N THR A 114 2.85 16.20 9.05
CA THR A 114 4.32 16.05 8.91
C THR A 114 4.93 15.27 10.08
N GLU A 115 4.39 15.44 11.29
CA GLU A 115 4.79 14.73 12.50
C GLU A 115 4.17 13.34 12.56
N GLY A 116 2.89 13.26 12.21
CA GLY A 116 2.06 12.08 12.16
C GLY A 116 0.89 12.11 13.15
N LEU A 117 -0.21 11.49 12.74
CA LEU A 117 -1.42 11.28 13.51
C LEU A 117 -1.53 9.81 13.90
N ASN A 118 -1.81 9.54 15.18
CA ASN A 118 -2.17 8.20 15.61
C ASN A 118 -3.59 7.88 15.16
N VAL A 119 -3.76 6.73 14.54
CA VAL A 119 -5.04 6.29 13.98
C VAL A 119 -5.28 4.82 14.27
N SER A 120 -6.55 4.45 14.44
CA SER A 120 -6.96 3.04 14.45
C SER A 120 -7.29 2.59 13.02
N VAL A 121 -6.78 1.43 12.62
CA VAL A 121 -7.04 0.85 11.29
C VAL A 121 -7.73 -0.48 11.47
N TYR A 122 -8.93 -0.60 10.89
CA TYR A 122 -9.78 -1.78 10.93
C TYR A 122 -9.72 -2.55 9.60
N GLY A 123 -9.79 -3.87 9.67
CA GLY A 123 -9.84 -4.75 8.51
C GLY A 123 -10.24 -6.18 8.89
N ARG A 124 -9.93 -7.14 8.02
CA ARG A 124 -10.16 -8.56 8.27
C ARG A 124 -8.90 -9.38 8.03
N SER A 125 -8.67 -10.34 8.93
CA SER A 125 -7.62 -11.34 8.78
C SER A 125 -7.92 -12.29 7.61
N GLU A 126 -6.94 -13.10 7.24
CA GLU A 126 -7.11 -14.21 6.29
C GLU A 126 -8.30 -15.13 6.66
N LYS A 127 -8.52 -15.35 7.97
CA LYS A 127 -9.62 -16.19 8.50
C LYS A 127 -10.96 -15.44 8.60
N GLY A 128 -11.05 -14.22 8.07
CA GLY A 128 -12.25 -13.39 8.09
C GLY A 128 -12.57 -12.75 9.45
N MET A 129 -11.67 -12.83 10.43
CA MET A 129 -11.85 -12.21 11.75
C MET A 129 -11.54 -10.71 11.69
N LEU A 130 -12.28 -9.91 12.45
CA LEU A 130 -12.01 -8.47 12.57
C LEU A 130 -10.63 -8.25 13.19
N VAL A 131 -9.88 -7.32 12.61
CA VAL A 131 -8.54 -6.93 13.05
C VAL A 131 -8.51 -5.42 13.22
N GLN A 132 -7.88 -4.96 14.30
CA GLN A 132 -7.63 -3.55 14.56
C GLN A 132 -6.16 -3.36 14.94
N ASN A 133 -5.49 -2.41 14.29
CA ASN A 133 -4.11 -2.03 14.61
C ASN A 133 -3.99 -0.51 14.77
N ASN A 134 -3.21 -0.09 15.75
CA ASN A 134 -2.77 1.30 15.85
C ASN A 134 -1.68 1.58 14.82
N MET A 135 -1.83 2.66 14.05
CA MET A 135 -0.89 3.09 13.03
C MET A 135 -0.62 4.59 13.13
N THR A 136 0.39 5.03 12.38
CA THR A 136 0.65 6.45 12.17
C THR A 136 0.27 6.85 10.75
N PHE A 137 -0.67 7.77 10.59
CA PHE A 137 -0.97 8.43 9.33
C PHE A 137 -0.17 9.72 9.21
N LYS A 138 0.68 9.83 8.19
CA LYS A 138 1.54 11.01 8.01
C LYS A 138 1.89 11.32 6.57
N MET A 139 2.35 12.53 6.33
CA MET A 139 2.94 12.98 5.08
C MET A 139 4.45 12.81 5.15
N TRP A 140 5.00 12.04 4.23
CA TRP A 140 6.45 11.88 4.09
C TRP A 140 7.07 12.87 3.12
N CYS A 141 8.41 12.86 3.05
CA CYS A 141 9.19 13.71 2.15
C CYS A 141 8.58 13.70 0.74
N LYS A 142 8.41 14.90 0.15
CA LYS A 142 7.71 15.17 -1.12
C LYS A 142 6.16 15.12 -1.06
N GLY A 143 5.59 14.99 0.12
CA GLY A 143 4.15 15.07 0.36
C GLY A 143 3.40 13.79 0.00
N THR A 144 4.06 12.63 0.13
CA THR A 144 3.41 11.32 -0.06
C THR A 144 2.72 10.90 1.24
N PRO A 145 1.39 10.74 1.25
CA PRO A 145 0.67 10.24 2.44
C PRO A 145 0.96 8.75 2.65
N VAL A 146 1.20 8.36 3.90
CA VAL A 146 1.50 6.98 4.27
C VAL A 146 0.78 6.54 5.55
N LEU A 147 0.43 5.25 5.63
CA LEU A 147 0.18 4.56 6.89
C LEU A 147 1.41 3.74 7.27
N THR A 148 1.88 3.85 8.51
CA THR A 148 3.11 3.18 8.98
C THR A 148 3.02 2.76 10.47
N SER A 149 4.15 2.33 11.04
CA SER A 149 4.30 1.77 12.40
C SER A 149 3.64 0.40 12.57
N GLY A 150 2.31 0.32 12.59
CA GLY A 150 1.55 -0.94 12.73
C GLY A 150 1.24 -1.66 11.42
N TRP A 151 1.60 -1.06 10.28
CA TRP A 151 1.25 -1.57 8.96
C TRP A 151 1.77 -2.98 8.68
N LYS A 152 3.02 -3.29 9.06
CA LYS A 152 3.62 -4.60 8.81
C LYS A 152 2.78 -5.73 9.42
N THR A 153 2.46 -5.61 10.71
CA THR A 153 1.65 -6.59 11.44
C THR A 153 0.26 -6.72 10.81
N PHE A 154 -0.34 -5.59 10.42
CA PHE A 154 -1.65 -5.61 9.75
C PHE A 154 -1.58 -6.33 8.40
N ALA A 155 -0.58 -6.05 7.57
CA ALA A 155 -0.38 -6.69 6.28
C ALA A 155 -0.15 -8.19 6.41
N GLU A 156 0.64 -8.62 7.40
CA GLU A 156 0.86 -10.04 7.70
C GLU A 156 -0.44 -10.71 8.21
N THR A 157 -1.19 -10.07 9.10
CA THR A 157 -2.43 -10.62 9.68
C THR A 157 -3.55 -10.75 8.63
N CYS A 158 -3.61 -9.81 7.69
CA CYS A 158 -4.60 -9.78 6.61
C CYS A 158 -4.17 -10.57 5.36
N ASP A 159 -2.99 -11.23 5.39
CA ASP A 159 -2.37 -11.92 4.25
C ASP A 159 -2.38 -11.04 2.98
N LEU A 160 -1.85 -9.82 3.10
CA LEU A 160 -1.79 -8.86 2.00
C LEU A 160 -0.63 -9.19 1.05
N LYS A 161 -0.93 -9.23 -0.25
CA LYS A 161 -0.01 -9.61 -1.33
C LYS A 161 0.13 -8.50 -2.36
N GLU A 162 1.32 -8.36 -2.92
CA GLU A 162 1.56 -7.44 -4.01
C GLU A 162 0.77 -7.83 -5.27
N HIS A 163 0.35 -6.82 -6.03
CA HIS A 163 -0.28 -6.86 -7.35
C HIS A 163 -1.68 -7.48 -7.41
N CYS A 164 -1.89 -8.63 -6.77
CA CYS A 164 -3.17 -9.33 -6.79
C CYS A 164 -4.17 -8.80 -5.76
N ASP A 165 -3.71 -8.08 -4.72
CA ASP A 165 -4.62 -7.47 -3.75
C ASP A 165 -4.87 -5.99 -4.04
N PHE A 166 -6.15 -5.66 -3.96
CA PHE A 166 -6.72 -4.34 -4.19
C PHE A 166 -7.45 -3.89 -2.94
N LEU A 167 -7.19 -2.66 -2.54
CA LEU A 167 -7.72 -2.08 -1.31
C LEU A 167 -8.75 -1.00 -1.62
N HIS A 168 -9.89 -1.10 -0.97
CA HIS A 168 -10.72 0.05 -0.67
C HIS A 168 -10.38 0.54 0.74
N ILE A 169 -10.07 1.83 0.86
CA ILE A 169 -9.61 2.43 2.10
C ILE A 169 -10.48 3.65 2.40
N TRP A 170 -11.21 3.61 3.49
CA TRP A 170 -12.03 4.72 3.95
C TRP A 170 -11.42 5.33 5.20
N MET A 171 -11.64 6.63 5.37
CA MET A 171 -11.37 7.32 6.61
C MET A 171 -12.70 7.72 7.25
N PHE A 172 -12.79 7.66 8.56
CA PHE A 172 -13.94 8.16 9.31
C PHE A 172 -13.48 8.71 10.65
N ARG A 173 -14.38 9.41 11.33
CA ARG A 173 -14.15 9.88 12.70
C ARG A 173 -15.02 9.08 13.66
N LYS A 174 -14.43 8.60 14.76
CA LYS A 174 -15.18 7.96 15.83
C LYS A 174 -15.88 9.05 16.66
N ARG A 175 -17.18 8.91 16.91
CA ARG A 175 -18.03 9.99 17.44
C ARG A 175 -17.64 10.40 18.87
N ASP A 176 -17.38 9.42 19.72
CA ASP A 176 -17.08 9.56 21.15
C ASP A 176 -15.66 10.08 21.40
N THR A 177 -14.65 9.48 20.76
CA THR A 177 -13.25 9.86 20.97
C THR A 177 -12.80 10.99 20.05
N ARG A 178 -13.57 11.29 19.00
CA ARG A 178 -13.20 12.18 17.89
C ARG A 178 -11.95 11.71 17.13
N GLU A 179 -11.48 10.49 17.35
CA GLU A 179 -10.26 9.98 16.70
C GLU A 179 -10.49 9.68 15.22
N ILE A 180 -9.44 9.92 14.44
CA ILE A 180 -9.38 9.50 13.03
C ILE A 180 -9.13 8.00 12.96
N CYS A 181 -9.98 7.31 12.21
CA CYS A 181 -9.91 5.88 11.98
C CYS A 181 -9.91 5.58 10.48
N PHE A 182 -9.33 4.45 10.11
CA PHE A 182 -9.39 3.91 8.76
C PHE A 182 -10.06 2.54 8.74
N VAL A 183 -10.78 2.25 7.66
CA VAL A 183 -11.22 0.90 7.32
C VAL A 183 -10.53 0.49 6.04
N ILE A 184 -9.97 -0.71 6.01
CA ILE A 184 -9.36 -1.32 4.83
C ILE A 184 -10.12 -2.59 4.49
N GLN A 185 -10.63 -2.63 3.27
CA GLN A 185 -11.23 -3.84 2.69
C GLN A 185 -10.37 -4.32 1.52
N LYS A 186 -10.07 -5.62 1.55
CA LYS A 186 -9.28 -6.33 0.55
C LYS A 186 -10.19 -7.01 -0.48
N ALA A 187 -9.80 -6.92 -1.74
CA ALA A 187 -10.26 -7.79 -2.82
C ALA A 187 -9.03 -8.44 -3.47
N THR A 188 -9.07 -9.76 -3.63
CA THR A 188 -7.96 -10.52 -4.23
C THR A 188 -8.35 -10.98 -5.63
N HIS A 189 -7.52 -10.66 -6.61
CA HIS A 189 -7.65 -11.07 -8.00
C HIS A 189 -6.39 -11.84 -8.41
N SER A 190 -6.41 -13.16 -8.20
CA SER A 190 -5.23 -14.03 -8.37
C SER A 190 -4.68 -14.09 -9.79
N THR A 191 -5.48 -13.73 -10.80
CA THR A 191 -5.04 -13.64 -12.20
C THR A 191 -4.15 -12.42 -12.46
N ILE A 192 -4.25 -11.37 -11.65
CA ILE A 192 -3.45 -10.15 -11.77
C ILE A 192 -2.18 -10.30 -10.93
N THR A 193 -1.07 -10.63 -11.60
CA THR A 193 0.22 -10.90 -10.94
C THR A 193 1.25 -9.78 -11.10
N LYS A 194 0.87 -8.71 -11.82
CA LYS A 194 1.77 -7.62 -12.23
C LYS A 194 1.15 -6.25 -11.89
N PRO A 195 1.96 -5.17 -11.82
CA PRO A 195 1.42 -3.82 -11.72
C PRO A 195 0.45 -3.53 -12.87
N LEU A 196 -0.65 -2.83 -12.59
CA LEU A 196 -1.53 -2.34 -13.65
C LEU A 196 -0.76 -1.39 -14.57
N GLY A 197 -1.00 -1.50 -15.87
CA GLY A 197 -0.51 -0.51 -16.80
C GLY A 197 -1.31 0.78 -16.71
N LYS A 198 -0.72 1.86 -17.26
CA LYS A 198 -1.16 3.23 -17.02
C LYS A 198 -2.65 3.46 -17.33
N GLU A 199 -3.13 2.94 -18.46
CA GLU A 199 -4.52 3.12 -18.89
C GLU A 199 -5.55 2.52 -17.93
N ILE A 200 -5.21 1.39 -17.30
CA ILE A 200 -6.06 0.76 -16.29
C ILE A 200 -5.90 1.48 -14.94
N LEU A 201 -4.67 1.87 -14.60
CA LEU A 201 -4.35 2.60 -13.37
C LEU A 201 -5.05 3.96 -13.29
N ASP A 202 -5.18 4.67 -14.42
CA ASP A 202 -5.86 5.96 -14.49
C ASP A 202 -7.38 5.83 -14.25
N GLN A 203 -7.97 4.62 -14.32
CA GLN A 203 -9.37 4.38 -13.98
C GLN A 203 -9.62 4.22 -12.47
N ILE A 204 -8.58 4.05 -11.65
CA ILE A 204 -8.73 3.83 -10.20
C ILE A 204 -8.30 5.03 -9.35
N ASN A 205 -7.58 6.00 -9.93
CA ASN A 205 -7.06 7.19 -9.25
C ASN A 205 -7.94 8.42 -9.44
#